data_AF-A0A7Y2W5U9-F1
#
_entry.id   AF-A0A7Y2W5U9-F1
#
_cell.length_a   1.000
_cell.length_b   1.000
_cell.length_c   1.000
_cell.angle_alpha   90.00
_cell.angle_beta   90.00
_cell.angle_gamma   90.00
#
_symmetry.space_group_name_H-M   'P 1'
#
loop_
_entity.id
_entity.type
_entity.pdbx_description
1 polymer ?
#
loop_
_entity_poly.entity_id
_entity_poly.type
_entity_poly.pdbx_seq_one_letter_code
_entity_poly.pdbx_strand_id
1 'polypeptide(L)'
;MKKLVAGVVGFAVTLLLLAAGREIFFAFMASSAQDVFASIFVWLGRFRWLHDFQTLIAAMVALLGAWWAASAVHSQIRHADMAELARRMDKAAAGRAVLPLALSEISDYAEACTRQLRSLIEQTTNEVLPATVEVGQAPDLPVGAIQSFLNLIEVIEGKNRQALSTLMGTIQIQRSRLRSIRDRERGDGHIILRLNLERYVVDAAEIYAQAAALYDFGRKTDSASVRPVKHSDIAAALHNMRIFDDLYDTLVERYGLASPEVWIPPFAERTD
;
A
#
# COMPACT_ATOMS: atom_id res chain seq x y z
N MET A 1 11.03 32.97 -1.83
CA MET A 1 11.22 33.57 -3.18
C MET A 1 11.76 35.00 -3.14
N LYS A 2 11.01 36.02 -2.69
CA LYS A 2 11.44 37.45 -2.77
C LYS A 2 12.80 37.75 -2.11
N LYS A 3 13.08 37.18 -0.93
CA LYS A 3 14.34 37.39 -0.19
C LYS A 3 15.58 36.76 -0.85
N LEU A 4 15.40 35.62 -1.52
CA LEU A 4 16.50 34.88 -2.15
C LEU A 4 16.88 35.51 -3.50
N VAL A 5 15.87 35.95 -4.27
CA VAL A 5 16.07 36.75 -5.49
C VAL A 5 16.78 38.07 -5.17
N ALA A 6 16.35 38.77 -4.11
CA ALA A 6 17.03 40.00 -3.67
C ALA A 6 18.49 39.75 -3.26
N GLY A 7 18.78 38.62 -2.62
CA GLY A 7 20.15 38.21 -2.26
C GLY A 7 21.04 37.93 -3.47
N VAL A 8 20.55 37.16 -4.45
CA VAL A 8 21.30 36.83 -5.68
C VAL A 8 21.53 38.07 -6.54
N VAL A 9 20.52 38.93 -6.69
CA VAL A 9 20.65 40.20 -7.42
C VAL A 9 21.62 41.15 -6.71
N GLY A 10 21.55 41.25 -5.38
CA GLY A 10 22.48 42.07 -4.60
C GLY A 10 23.93 41.59 -4.74
N PHE A 11 24.16 40.28 -4.64
CA PHE A 11 25.49 39.68 -4.82
C PHE A 11 26.06 39.89 -6.23
N ALA A 12 25.23 39.69 -7.26
CA ALA A 12 25.54 39.96 -8.65
C ALA A 12 25.96 41.42 -8.91
N VAL A 13 25.16 42.38 -8.41
CA VAL A 13 25.46 43.81 -8.52
C VAL A 13 26.75 44.16 -7.77
N THR A 14 26.98 43.55 -6.60
CA THR A 14 28.18 43.79 -5.80
C THR A 14 29.44 43.29 -6.51
N LEU A 15 29.39 42.11 -7.14
CA LEU A 15 30.51 41.57 -7.93
C LEU A 15 30.82 42.44 -9.16
N LEU A 16 29.80 42.92 -9.87
CA LEU A 16 29.98 43.83 -11.01
C LEU A 16 30.60 45.16 -10.57
N LEU A 17 30.12 45.75 -9.47
CA LEU A 17 30.67 46.99 -8.92
C LEU A 17 32.12 46.81 -8.46
N LEU A 18 32.46 45.67 -7.85
CA LEU A 18 33.81 45.37 -7.40
C LEU A 18 34.78 45.15 -8.57
N ALA A 19 34.33 44.47 -9.63
CA ALA A 19 35.12 44.27 -10.85
C ALA A 19 35.36 45.59 -11.59
N ALA A 20 34.32 46.42 -11.75
CA ALA A 20 34.44 47.75 -12.36
C ALA A 20 35.32 48.69 -11.51
N GLY A 21 35.13 48.69 -10.18
CA GLY A 21 35.93 49.48 -9.25
C GLY A 21 37.42 49.11 -9.27
N ARG A 22 37.73 47.81 -9.42
CA ARG A 22 39.11 47.34 -9.60
C ARG A 22 39.76 47.88 -10.87
N GLU A 23 39.08 47.82 -12.01
CA GLU A 23 39.61 48.35 -13.27
C GLU A 23 39.84 49.86 -13.22
N ILE A 24 38.89 50.60 -12.63
CA ILE A 24 39.00 52.04 -12.41
C ILE A 24 40.21 52.36 -11.52
N PHE A 25 40.40 51.61 -10.43
CA PHE A 25 41.53 51.82 -9.51
C PHE A 25 42.89 51.60 -10.20
N PHE A 26 43.04 50.54 -11.00
CA PHE A 26 44.28 50.31 -11.74
C PHE A 26 44.53 51.35 -12.84
N ALA A 27 43.47 51.83 -13.51
CA ALA A 27 43.58 52.92 -14.48
C ALA A 27 44.10 54.21 -13.84
N PHE A 28 43.64 54.54 -12.62
CA PHE A 28 44.13 55.70 -11.85
C PHE A 28 45.59 55.56 -11.40
N MET A 29 46.11 54.35 -11.21
CA MET A 29 47.54 54.15 -10.89
C MET A 29 48.46 54.29 -12.11
N ALA A 30 47.95 54.10 -13.33
CA ALA A 30 48.74 54.06 -14.56
C ALA A 30 48.69 55.36 -15.38
N SER A 31 47.79 56.30 -15.08
CA SER A 31 47.51 57.47 -15.94
C SER A 31 47.05 58.69 -15.15
N SER A 32 47.08 59.86 -15.79
CA SER A 32 46.63 61.12 -15.17
C SER A 32 45.12 61.08 -14.88
N ALA A 33 44.69 61.74 -13.79
CA ALA A 33 43.29 61.70 -13.35
C ALA A 33 42.30 62.20 -14.44
N GLN A 34 42.69 63.18 -15.26
CA GLN A 34 41.83 63.74 -16.29
C GLN A 34 41.58 62.76 -17.45
N ASP A 35 42.61 62.00 -17.85
CA ASP A 35 42.50 60.99 -18.91
C ASP A 35 41.66 59.78 -18.47
N VAL A 36 41.77 59.43 -17.18
CA VAL A 36 40.98 58.34 -16.58
C VAL A 36 39.50 58.74 -16.50
N PHE A 37 39.19 59.97 -16.10
CA PHE A 37 37.80 60.44 -16.07
C PHE A 37 37.15 60.48 -17.47
N ALA A 38 37.86 60.99 -18.48
CA ALA A 38 37.36 61.02 -19.85
C ALA A 38 37.17 59.61 -20.44
N SER A 39 38.12 58.70 -20.19
CA SER A 39 38.04 57.31 -20.67
C SER A 39 36.93 56.51 -19.98
N ILE A 40 36.69 56.71 -18.67
CA ILE A 40 35.56 56.11 -17.95
C ILE A 40 34.22 56.56 -18.55
N PHE A 41 34.06 57.86 -18.84
CA PHE A 41 32.83 58.38 -19.45
C PHE A 41 32.58 57.82 -20.85
N VAL A 42 33.63 57.68 -21.67
CA VAL A 42 33.52 57.07 -23.01
C VAL A 42 33.26 55.56 -22.91
N TRP A 43 33.89 54.87 -21.96
CA TRP A 43 33.72 53.43 -21.73
C TRP A 43 32.30 53.09 -21.23
N LEU A 44 31.76 53.90 -20.30
CA LEU A 44 30.37 53.84 -19.85
C LEU A 44 29.38 54.21 -20.97
N GLY A 45 29.61 55.35 -21.64
CA GLY A 45 28.71 55.88 -22.67
C GLY A 45 28.66 55.06 -23.97
N ARG A 46 29.73 54.33 -24.28
CA ARG A 46 29.81 53.43 -25.45
C ARG A 46 29.51 51.97 -25.10
N PHE A 47 29.06 51.69 -23.87
CA PHE A 47 28.74 50.35 -23.36
C PHE A 47 29.88 49.32 -23.51
N ARG A 48 31.13 49.77 -23.60
CA ARG A 48 32.27 48.86 -23.84
C ARG A 48 32.51 47.91 -22.66
N TRP A 49 32.12 48.35 -21.48
CA TRP A 49 32.07 47.54 -20.25
C TRP A 49 31.25 46.26 -20.38
N LEU A 50 30.17 46.28 -21.17
CA LEU A 50 29.33 45.09 -21.39
C LEU A 50 30.10 44.00 -22.16
N HIS A 51 31.00 44.42 -23.06
CA HIS A 51 31.86 43.53 -23.83
C HIS A 51 33.02 43.01 -22.97
N ASP A 52 33.63 43.88 -22.16
CA ASP A 52 34.75 43.50 -21.29
C ASP A 52 34.31 42.53 -20.17
N PHE A 53 33.08 42.68 -19.67
CA PHE A 53 32.49 41.78 -18.66
C PHE A 53 31.50 40.76 -19.25
N GLN A 54 31.53 40.53 -20.57
CA GLN A 54 30.60 39.63 -21.25
C GLN A 54 30.58 38.22 -20.64
N THR A 55 31.75 37.68 -20.28
CA THR A 55 31.89 36.33 -19.69
C THR A 55 31.28 36.26 -18.30
N LEU A 56 31.43 37.30 -17.48
CA LEU A 56 30.84 37.40 -16.14
C LEU A 56 29.32 37.52 -16.22
N ILE A 57 28.81 38.36 -17.11
CA ILE A 57 27.38 38.52 -17.36
C ILE A 57 26.77 37.21 -17.87
N ALA A 58 27.43 36.53 -18.81
CA ALA A 58 26.99 35.23 -19.32
C ALA A 58 26.95 34.16 -18.21
N ALA A 59 27.96 34.10 -17.34
CA ALA A 59 27.98 33.19 -16.21
C ALA A 59 26.86 33.49 -15.20
N MET A 60 26.58 34.76 -14.92
CA MET A 60 25.48 35.14 -14.04
C MET A 60 24.10 34.80 -14.62
N VAL A 61 23.89 35.05 -15.91
CA VAL A 61 22.65 34.67 -16.60
C VAL A 61 22.49 33.15 -16.60
N ALA A 62 23.57 32.40 -16.83
CA ALA A 62 23.55 30.94 -16.76
C ALA A 62 23.19 30.44 -15.35
N LEU A 63 23.75 31.04 -14.29
CA LEU A 63 23.40 30.68 -12.90
C LEU A 63 21.94 31.01 -12.57
N LEU A 64 21.43 32.16 -13.00
CA LEU A 64 20.03 32.53 -12.83
C LEU A 64 19.10 31.57 -13.59
N GLY A 65 19.46 31.22 -14.82
CA GLY A 65 18.74 30.22 -15.63
C GLY A 65 18.73 28.85 -14.97
N ALA A 66 19.87 28.37 -14.49
CA ALA A 66 20.00 27.09 -13.79
C ALA A 66 19.20 27.08 -12.47
N TRP A 67 19.25 28.16 -11.69
CA TRP A 67 18.47 28.29 -10.47
C TRP A 67 16.96 28.33 -10.74
N TRP A 68 16.52 29.07 -11.75
CA TRP A 68 15.13 29.13 -12.16
C TRP A 68 14.62 27.77 -12.63
N ALA A 69 15.40 27.07 -13.46
CA ALA A 69 15.09 25.71 -13.90
C ALA A 69 14.99 24.75 -12.72
N ALA A 70 15.95 24.75 -11.79
CA ALA A 70 15.93 23.89 -10.60
C ALA A 70 14.72 24.19 -9.70
N SER A 71 14.38 25.46 -9.50
CA SER A 71 13.20 25.85 -8.71
C SER A 71 11.90 25.43 -9.38
N ALA A 72 11.80 25.56 -10.71
CA ALA A 72 10.62 25.14 -11.48
C ALA A 72 10.45 23.62 -11.40
N VAL A 73 11.53 22.86 -11.58
CA VAL A 73 11.53 21.38 -11.44
C VAL A 73 11.11 20.98 -10.02
N HIS A 74 11.64 21.63 -8.98
CA HIS A 74 11.25 21.30 -7.60
C HIS A 74 9.77 21.60 -7.33
N SER A 75 9.22 22.68 -7.88
CA SER A 75 7.80 22.98 -7.79
C SER A 75 6.95 21.93 -8.51
N GLN A 76 7.39 21.47 -9.70
CA GLN A 76 6.69 20.44 -10.46
C GLN A 76 6.68 19.10 -9.72
N ILE A 77 7.80 18.70 -9.11
CA ILE A 77 7.88 17.48 -8.29
C ILE A 77 6.86 17.55 -7.14
N ARG A 78 6.81 18.67 -6.42
CA ARG A 78 5.83 18.83 -5.34
C ARG A 78 4.38 18.76 -5.81
N HIS A 79 4.05 19.33 -6.96
CA HIS A 79 2.70 19.21 -7.51
C HIS A 79 2.38 17.78 -7.95
N ALA A 80 3.36 17.06 -8.54
CA ALA A 80 3.21 15.66 -8.91
C ALA A 80 2.99 14.77 -7.67
N ASP A 81 3.76 14.98 -6.60
CA ASP A 81 3.62 14.24 -5.34
C ASP A 81 2.25 14.48 -4.70
N MET A 82 1.78 15.74 -4.67
CA MET A 82 0.46 16.08 -4.12
C MET A 82 -0.68 15.48 -4.95
N ALA A 83 -0.55 15.48 -6.29
CA ALA A 83 -1.55 14.89 -7.18
C ALA A 83 -1.59 13.36 -7.03
N GLU A 84 -0.44 12.71 -6.90
CA GLU A 84 -0.34 11.26 -6.66
C GLU A 84 -0.92 10.89 -5.28
N LEU A 85 -0.64 11.67 -4.24
CA LEU A 85 -1.22 11.46 -2.92
C LEU A 85 -2.75 11.58 -2.95
N ALA A 86 -3.29 12.63 -3.60
CA ALA A 86 -4.73 12.81 -3.76
C ALA A 86 -5.36 11.62 -4.52
N ARG A 87 -4.72 11.20 -5.62
CA ARG A 87 -5.17 10.03 -6.41
C ARG A 87 -5.18 8.75 -5.57
N ARG A 88 -4.19 8.52 -4.72
CA ARG A 88 -4.15 7.36 -3.81
C ARG A 88 -5.27 7.42 -2.78
N MET A 89 -5.53 8.59 -2.20
CA MET A 89 -6.63 8.79 -1.24
C MET A 89 -7.99 8.53 -1.88
N ASP A 90 -8.23 9.04 -3.09
CA ASP A 90 -9.48 8.82 -3.82
C ASP A 90 -9.69 7.34 -4.16
N LYS A 91 -8.63 6.66 -4.63
CA LYS A 91 -8.66 5.20 -4.88
C LYS A 91 -8.94 4.41 -3.60
N ALA A 92 -8.31 4.78 -2.49
CA ALA A 92 -8.54 4.10 -1.21
C ALA A 92 -9.97 4.32 -0.70
N ALA A 93 -10.51 5.53 -0.85
CA ALA A 93 -11.90 5.83 -0.49
C ALA A 93 -12.89 5.03 -1.34
N ALA A 94 -12.70 5.01 -2.67
CA ALA A 94 -13.52 4.22 -3.59
C ALA A 94 -13.45 2.72 -3.28
N GLY A 95 -12.25 2.19 -3.05
CA GLY A 95 -12.07 0.78 -2.69
C GLY A 95 -12.71 0.42 -1.35
N ARG A 96 -12.66 1.31 -0.34
CA ARG A 96 -13.36 1.11 0.94
C ARG A 96 -14.87 1.15 0.79
N ALA A 97 -15.41 2.00 -0.08
CA ALA A 97 -16.84 2.10 -0.31
C ALA A 97 -17.45 0.81 -0.88
N VAL A 98 -16.69 0.08 -1.72
CA VAL A 98 -17.12 -1.21 -2.29
C VAL A 98 -16.72 -2.42 -1.43
N LEU A 99 -15.86 -2.22 -0.43
CA LEU A 99 -15.33 -3.30 0.40
C LEU A 99 -16.41 -4.14 1.09
N PRO A 100 -17.48 -3.58 1.68
CA PRO A 100 -18.53 -4.39 2.31
C PRO A 100 -19.20 -5.38 1.34
N LEU A 101 -19.37 -5.02 0.08
CA LEU A 101 -19.93 -5.92 -0.93
C LEU A 101 -18.97 -7.07 -1.20
N ALA A 102 -17.69 -6.76 -1.42
CA ALA A 102 -16.65 -7.78 -1.62
C ALA A 102 -16.52 -8.71 -0.39
N LEU A 103 -16.61 -8.17 0.83
CA LEU A 103 -16.58 -8.97 2.06
C LEU A 103 -17.79 -9.92 2.17
N SER A 104 -18.96 -9.51 1.69
CA SER A 104 -20.14 -10.38 1.64
C SER A 104 -19.91 -11.58 0.74
N GLU A 105 -19.37 -11.40 -0.46
CA GLU A 105 -19.06 -12.50 -1.37
C GLU A 105 -18.03 -13.48 -0.77
N ILE A 106 -17.09 -12.98 0.04
CA ILE A 106 -16.08 -13.78 0.74
C ILE A 106 -16.71 -14.57 1.89
N SER A 107 -17.63 -13.96 2.64
CA SER A 107 -18.44 -14.65 3.64
C SER A 107 -19.29 -15.75 3.02
N ASP A 108 -19.92 -15.49 1.88
CA ASP A 108 -20.73 -16.48 1.13
C ASP A 108 -19.85 -17.65 0.64
N TYR A 109 -18.63 -17.36 0.17
CA TYR A 109 -17.65 -18.39 -0.19
C TYR A 109 -17.28 -19.26 1.02
N ALA A 110 -17.00 -18.66 2.18
CA ALA A 110 -16.69 -19.39 3.40
C ALA A 110 -17.86 -20.29 3.86
N GLU A 111 -19.09 -19.81 3.75
CA GLU A 111 -20.30 -20.59 4.01
C GLU A 111 -20.44 -21.77 3.05
N ALA A 112 -20.19 -21.56 1.75
CA ALA A 112 -20.22 -22.61 0.75
C ALA A 112 -19.17 -23.70 1.03
N CYS A 113 -17.94 -23.31 1.39
CA CYS A 113 -16.88 -24.23 1.79
C CYS A 113 -17.30 -25.05 3.02
N THR A 114 -17.84 -24.38 4.05
CA THR A 114 -18.28 -25.02 5.30
C THR A 114 -19.39 -26.04 5.03
N ARG A 115 -20.35 -25.70 4.18
CA ARG A 115 -21.46 -26.60 3.80
C ARG A 115 -20.95 -27.86 3.09
N GLN A 116 -20.03 -27.71 2.15
CA GLN A 116 -19.42 -28.85 1.47
C GLN A 116 -18.64 -29.73 2.46
N LEU A 117 -17.81 -29.13 3.31
CA LEU A 117 -17.01 -29.85 4.29
C LEU A 117 -17.86 -30.60 5.31
N ARG A 118 -18.95 -29.97 5.80
CA ARG A 118 -19.89 -30.62 6.70
C ARG A 118 -20.50 -31.87 6.07
N SER A 119 -20.96 -31.76 4.82
CA SER A 119 -21.49 -32.91 4.09
C SER A 119 -20.46 -34.04 3.94
N LEU A 120 -19.17 -33.73 3.79
CA LEU A 120 -18.11 -34.75 3.79
C LEU A 120 -17.89 -35.35 5.19
N ILE A 121 -17.91 -34.53 6.25
CA ILE A 121 -17.78 -34.98 7.63
C ILE A 121 -18.90 -35.96 8.01
N GLU A 122 -20.14 -35.68 7.61
CA GLU A 122 -21.30 -36.55 7.84
C GLU A 122 -21.19 -37.91 7.12
N GLN A 123 -20.37 -37.99 6.07
CA GLN A 123 -20.10 -39.23 5.32
C GLN A 123 -18.84 -39.97 5.80
N THR A 124 -18.21 -39.54 6.89
CA THR A 124 -17.07 -40.24 7.46
C THR A 124 -17.51 -41.50 8.23
N THR A 125 -16.75 -42.58 8.09
CA THR A 125 -16.95 -43.84 8.81
C THR A 125 -15.64 -44.18 9.52
N ASN A 126 -15.70 -44.46 10.83
CA ASN A 126 -14.51 -44.70 11.65
C ASN A 126 -13.44 -43.60 11.50
N GLU A 127 -13.85 -42.32 11.58
CA GLU A 127 -12.96 -41.16 11.46
C GLU A 127 -12.27 -40.97 10.09
N VAL A 128 -12.67 -41.73 9.07
CA VAL A 128 -12.09 -41.66 7.72
C VAL A 128 -13.18 -41.41 6.69
N LEU A 129 -12.90 -40.55 5.70
CA LEU A 129 -13.76 -40.38 4.54
C LEU A 129 -13.57 -41.57 3.59
N PRO A 130 -14.59 -42.42 3.37
CA PRO A 130 -14.46 -43.59 2.50
C PRO A 130 -14.09 -43.19 1.08
N ALA A 131 -13.26 -44.01 0.42
CA ALA A 131 -12.81 -43.75 -0.95
C ALA A 131 -13.95 -43.74 -1.98
N THR A 132 -15.11 -44.29 -1.63
CA THR A 132 -16.34 -44.32 -2.46
C THR A 132 -17.13 -43.02 -2.47
N VAL A 133 -16.91 -42.10 -1.52
CA VAL A 133 -17.69 -40.85 -1.40
C VAL A 133 -17.31 -39.83 -2.46
N GLU A 134 -18.14 -39.56 -3.47
CA GLU A 134 -17.79 -38.56 -4.47
C GLU A 134 -17.59 -37.16 -3.86
N VAL A 135 -16.42 -36.56 -4.10
CA VAL A 135 -16.12 -35.19 -3.65
C VAL A 135 -16.51 -34.24 -4.78
N GLY A 136 -17.54 -33.43 -4.52
CA GLY A 136 -17.97 -32.39 -5.45
C GLY A 136 -16.86 -31.37 -5.76
N GLN A 137 -17.09 -30.55 -6.79
CA GLN A 137 -16.17 -29.45 -7.09
C GLN A 137 -16.11 -28.47 -5.91
N ALA A 138 -14.89 -27.95 -5.62
CA ALA A 138 -14.73 -26.92 -4.62
C ALA A 138 -15.51 -25.65 -5.04
N PRO A 139 -16.11 -24.90 -4.11
CA PRO A 139 -16.77 -23.64 -4.39
C PRO A 139 -15.90 -22.71 -5.21
N ASP A 140 -16.53 -22.00 -6.15
CA ASP A 140 -15.85 -21.03 -6.99
C ASP A 140 -15.34 -19.86 -6.16
N LEU A 141 -14.15 -19.36 -6.51
CA LEU A 141 -13.64 -18.16 -5.87
C LEU A 141 -14.49 -16.95 -6.27
N PRO A 142 -14.75 -16.01 -5.33
CA PRO A 142 -15.37 -14.74 -5.64
C PRO A 142 -14.36 -13.83 -6.36
N VAL A 143 -14.19 -14.01 -7.67
CA VAL A 143 -13.19 -13.29 -8.48
C VAL A 143 -13.38 -11.77 -8.40
N GLY A 144 -14.63 -11.29 -8.35
CA GLY A 144 -14.97 -9.87 -8.18
C GLY A 144 -14.45 -9.29 -6.87
N ALA A 145 -14.74 -9.95 -5.75
CA ALA A 145 -14.19 -9.59 -4.45
C ALA A 145 -12.66 -9.60 -4.41
N ILE A 146 -12.03 -10.64 -4.99
CA ILE A 146 -10.56 -10.76 -5.05
C ILE A 146 -9.95 -9.58 -5.80
N GLN A 147 -10.50 -9.21 -6.95
CA GLN A 147 -10.01 -8.06 -7.71
C GLN A 147 -10.17 -6.75 -6.92
N SER A 148 -11.28 -6.60 -6.21
CA SER A 148 -11.54 -5.43 -5.36
C SER A 148 -10.51 -5.32 -4.23
N PHE A 149 -10.11 -6.45 -3.64
CA PHE A 149 -9.09 -6.50 -2.60
C PHE A 149 -7.70 -6.14 -3.15
N LEU A 150 -7.31 -6.67 -4.31
CA LEU A 150 -6.03 -6.36 -4.93
C LEU A 150 -5.88 -4.87 -5.20
N ASN A 151 -6.92 -4.24 -5.76
CA ASN A 151 -6.96 -2.81 -6.01
C ASN A 151 -6.82 -1.99 -4.72
N LEU A 152 -7.42 -2.46 -3.62
CA LEU A 152 -7.37 -1.77 -2.34
C LEU A 152 -6.01 -1.96 -1.63
N ILE A 153 -5.45 -3.18 -1.65
CA ILE A 153 -4.11 -3.51 -1.11
C ILE A 153 -3.01 -2.65 -1.71
N GLU A 154 -3.12 -2.33 -3.01
CA GLU A 154 -2.16 -1.47 -3.73
C GLU A 154 -2.06 -0.07 -3.10
N VAL A 155 -3.17 0.46 -2.59
CA VAL A 155 -3.25 1.87 -2.15
C VAL A 155 -3.30 2.05 -0.62
N ILE A 156 -3.71 1.05 0.15
CA ILE A 156 -3.73 1.12 1.62
C ILE A 156 -2.43 0.63 2.22
N GLU A 157 -2.04 1.13 3.39
CA GLU A 157 -0.78 0.77 4.05
C GLU A 157 -0.97 0.19 5.46
N GLY A 158 0.11 -0.32 6.06
CA GLY A 158 0.17 -0.76 7.44
C GLY A 158 -0.73 -1.96 7.76
N LYS A 159 -1.33 -1.95 8.96
CA LYS A 159 -2.12 -3.06 9.52
C LYS A 159 -3.31 -3.47 8.64
N ASN A 160 -3.93 -2.51 7.95
CA ASN A 160 -5.07 -2.79 7.09
C ASN A 160 -4.66 -3.56 5.82
N ARG A 161 -3.49 -3.21 5.24
CA ARG A 161 -2.89 -3.97 4.13
C ARG A 161 -2.58 -5.40 4.59
N GLN A 162 -1.96 -5.55 5.75
CA GLN A 162 -1.64 -6.86 6.31
C GLN A 162 -2.89 -7.72 6.51
N ALA A 163 -3.96 -7.16 7.10
CA ALA A 163 -5.21 -7.89 7.31
C ALA A 163 -5.85 -8.39 6.00
N LEU A 164 -5.90 -7.55 4.95
CA LEU A 164 -6.40 -7.97 3.63
C LEU A 164 -5.51 -9.03 2.98
N SER A 165 -4.18 -8.88 3.06
CA SER A 165 -3.22 -9.86 2.53
C SER A 165 -3.32 -11.20 3.26
N THR A 166 -3.50 -11.18 4.59
CA THR A 166 -3.75 -12.37 5.39
C THR A 166 -5.03 -13.06 4.92
N LEU A 167 -6.14 -12.34 4.80
CA LEU A 167 -7.40 -12.93 4.32
C LEU A 167 -7.24 -13.58 2.92
N MET A 168 -6.52 -12.92 2.01
CA MET A 168 -6.21 -13.49 0.70
C MET A 168 -5.41 -14.80 0.82
N GLY A 169 -4.40 -14.84 1.68
CA GLY A 169 -3.61 -16.03 1.96
C GLY A 169 -4.46 -17.18 2.52
N THR A 170 -5.34 -16.91 3.49
CA THR A 170 -6.22 -17.92 4.08
C THR A 170 -7.18 -18.50 3.03
N ILE A 171 -7.75 -17.66 2.14
CA ILE A 171 -8.61 -18.10 1.03
C ILE A 171 -7.86 -19.03 0.07
N GLN A 172 -6.64 -18.67 -0.30
CA GLN A 172 -5.81 -19.47 -1.21
C GLN A 172 -5.46 -20.84 -0.60
N ILE A 173 -5.11 -20.86 0.69
CA ILE A 173 -4.84 -22.10 1.43
C ILE A 173 -6.09 -22.97 1.48
N GLN A 174 -7.25 -22.40 1.82
CA GLN A 174 -8.51 -23.14 1.86
C GLN A 174 -8.86 -23.73 0.49
N ARG A 175 -8.72 -22.95 -0.58
CA ARG A 175 -8.95 -23.45 -1.95
C ARG A 175 -8.02 -24.59 -2.31
N SER A 176 -6.73 -24.45 -2.00
CA SER A 176 -5.72 -25.48 -2.25
C SER A 176 -6.06 -26.78 -1.51
N ARG A 177 -6.46 -26.67 -0.23
CA ARG A 177 -6.89 -27.80 0.60
C ARG A 177 -8.11 -28.50 0.02
N LEU A 178 -9.18 -27.76 -0.28
CA LEU A 178 -10.41 -28.32 -0.88
C LEU A 178 -10.14 -28.98 -2.23
N ARG A 179 -9.36 -28.33 -3.09
CA ARG A 179 -8.94 -28.91 -4.37
C ARG A 179 -8.17 -30.21 -4.16
N SER A 180 -7.29 -30.27 -3.15
CA SER A 180 -6.52 -31.49 -2.85
C SER A 180 -7.37 -32.66 -2.36
N ILE A 181 -8.56 -32.42 -1.78
CA ILE A 181 -9.49 -33.50 -1.40
C ILE A 181 -10.01 -34.20 -2.66
N ARG A 182 -10.29 -33.43 -3.72
CA ARG A 182 -10.84 -33.91 -4.98
C ARG A 182 -9.77 -34.47 -5.93
N ASP A 183 -8.69 -33.71 -6.13
CA ASP A 183 -7.65 -34.02 -7.13
C ASP A 183 -6.76 -35.21 -6.71
N ARG A 184 -6.85 -35.65 -5.45
CA ARG A 184 -6.33 -36.96 -5.06
C ARG A 184 -7.22 -38.01 -5.71
N GLU A 185 -6.80 -38.52 -6.87
CA GLU A 185 -7.27 -39.81 -7.36
C GLU A 185 -7.16 -40.77 -6.18
N ARG A 186 -8.29 -41.29 -5.71
CA ARG A 186 -8.36 -42.12 -4.48
C ARG A 186 -7.81 -43.53 -4.71
N GLY A 187 -6.82 -43.66 -5.59
CA GLY A 187 -6.00 -44.84 -5.81
C GLY A 187 -4.68 -44.73 -5.03
N ASP A 188 -4.29 -45.85 -4.42
CA ASP A 188 -3.08 -46.09 -3.63
C ASP A 188 -2.83 -45.14 -2.43
N GLY A 189 -3.50 -45.45 -1.31
CA GLY A 189 -2.97 -45.21 0.04
C GLY A 189 -3.26 -43.85 0.69
N HIS A 190 -4.01 -42.95 0.05
CA HIS A 190 -4.35 -41.66 0.64
C HIS A 190 -5.60 -41.72 1.52
N ILE A 191 -5.39 -41.54 2.84
CA ILE A 191 -6.44 -41.50 3.85
C ILE A 191 -6.80 -40.04 4.14
N ILE A 192 -8.08 -39.69 4.01
CA ILE A 192 -8.62 -38.39 4.43
C ILE A 192 -9.30 -38.59 5.78
N LEU A 193 -8.66 -38.10 6.83
CA LEU A 193 -9.17 -38.16 8.19
C LEU A 193 -10.26 -37.11 8.41
N ARG A 194 -11.25 -37.43 9.23
CA ARG A 194 -12.26 -36.48 9.73
C ARG A 194 -11.61 -35.25 10.34
N LEU A 195 -10.52 -35.43 11.09
CA LEU A 195 -9.72 -34.34 11.67
C LEU A 195 -9.23 -33.32 10.63
N ASN A 196 -8.88 -33.76 9.41
CA ASN A 196 -8.47 -32.84 8.35
C ASN A 196 -9.66 -31.99 7.87
N LEU A 197 -10.82 -32.61 7.71
CA LEU A 197 -12.05 -31.92 7.31
C LEU A 197 -12.50 -30.92 8.39
N GLU A 198 -12.46 -31.33 9.65
CA GLU A 198 -12.71 -30.46 10.82
C GLU A 198 -11.79 -29.24 10.82
N ARG A 199 -10.49 -29.44 10.55
CA ARG A 199 -9.56 -28.32 10.42
C ARG A 199 -9.95 -27.37 9.28
N TYR A 200 -10.38 -27.91 8.15
CA TYR A 200 -10.78 -27.09 6.99
C TYR A 200 -12.08 -26.32 7.26
N VAL A 201 -12.95 -26.82 8.15
CA VAL A 201 -14.12 -26.06 8.63
C VAL A 201 -13.67 -24.86 9.46
N VAL A 202 -12.67 -25.05 10.33
CA VAL A 202 -12.08 -23.95 11.09
C VAL A 202 -11.39 -22.94 10.18
N ASP A 203 -10.70 -23.37 9.12
CA ASP A 203 -10.09 -22.46 8.15
C ASP A 203 -11.17 -21.64 7.39
N ALA A 204 -12.32 -22.25 7.05
CA ALA A 204 -13.44 -21.52 6.47
C ALA A 204 -14.04 -20.51 7.48
N ALA A 205 -14.16 -20.89 8.75
CA ALA A 205 -14.61 -19.99 9.81
C ALA A 205 -13.62 -18.84 10.06
N GLU A 206 -12.32 -19.08 9.93
CA GLU A 206 -11.28 -18.06 9.97
C GLU A 206 -11.48 -17.04 8.84
N ILE A 207 -11.72 -17.48 7.60
CA ILE A 207 -12.01 -16.59 6.45
C ILE A 207 -13.23 -15.72 6.77
N TYR A 208 -14.31 -16.32 7.26
CA TYR A 208 -15.53 -15.61 7.63
C TYR A 208 -15.26 -14.58 8.74
N ALA A 209 -14.56 -14.98 9.80
CA ALA A 209 -14.24 -14.09 10.93
C ALA A 209 -13.35 -12.91 10.53
N GLN A 210 -12.35 -13.16 9.67
CA GLN A 210 -11.49 -12.10 9.12
C GLN A 210 -12.28 -11.14 8.22
N ALA A 211 -13.15 -11.66 7.35
CA ALA A 211 -14.05 -10.84 6.56
C ALA A 211 -14.98 -10.01 7.46
N ALA A 212 -15.51 -10.61 8.53
CA ALA A 212 -16.36 -9.95 9.49
C ALA A 212 -15.64 -8.79 10.21
N ALA A 213 -14.39 -8.99 10.60
CA ALA A 213 -13.56 -7.95 11.25
C ALA A 213 -13.25 -6.76 10.33
N LEU A 214 -13.28 -6.95 9.00
CA LEU A 214 -13.01 -5.92 8.01
C LEU A 214 -14.24 -5.06 7.67
N TYR A 215 -15.47 -5.46 8.04
CA TYR A 215 -16.66 -4.64 7.77
C TYR A 215 -16.58 -3.26 8.41
N ASP A 216 -16.06 -3.17 9.64
CA ASP A 216 -15.89 -1.88 10.32
C ASP A 216 -14.93 -0.95 9.57
N PHE A 217 -13.87 -1.52 8.98
CA PHE A 217 -12.91 -0.77 8.16
C PHE A 217 -13.54 -0.26 6.85
N GLY A 218 -14.46 -1.03 6.24
CA GLY A 218 -15.22 -0.61 5.06
C GLY A 218 -16.34 0.39 5.36
N ARG A 219 -16.94 0.34 6.56
CA ARG A 219 -18.07 1.20 6.96
C ARG A 219 -17.66 2.56 7.51
N LYS A 220 -16.51 2.66 8.18
CA LYS A 220 -16.07 3.89 8.84
C LYS A 220 -15.24 4.77 7.91
N THR A 221 -15.58 6.06 7.85
CA THR A 221 -14.84 7.08 7.11
C THR A 221 -13.49 7.37 7.76
N ASP A 222 -13.39 7.21 9.09
CA ASP A 222 -12.13 7.36 9.83
C ASP A 222 -11.22 6.14 9.69
N SER A 223 -9.93 6.36 9.90
CA SER A 223 -8.83 5.40 9.84
C SER A 223 -8.89 4.32 10.93
N ALA A 224 -10.05 3.69 11.14
CA ALA A 224 -10.19 2.56 12.03
C ALA A 224 -9.23 1.46 11.56
N SER A 225 -8.22 1.17 12.37
CA SER A 225 -7.39 -0.01 12.16
C SER A 225 -8.29 -1.23 12.26
N VAL A 226 -8.10 -2.18 11.35
CA VAL A 226 -8.72 -3.50 11.46
C VAL A 226 -8.36 -4.08 12.83
N ARG A 227 -9.38 -4.56 13.56
CA ARG A 227 -9.17 -5.24 14.84
C ARG A 227 -8.60 -6.63 14.58
N PRO A 228 -7.71 -7.14 15.45
CA PRO A 228 -7.29 -8.53 15.37
C PRO A 228 -8.50 -9.46 15.59
N VAL A 229 -8.48 -10.59 14.87
CA VAL A 229 -9.45 -11.69 15.05
C VAL A 229 -9.06 -12.48 16.28
N LYS A 230 -10.04 -12.84 17.10
CA LYS A 230 -9.88 -13.67 18.30
C LYS A 230 -10.37 -15.09 18.05
N HIS A 231 -9.96 -16.01 18.89
CA HIS A 231 -10.51 -17.37 18.93
C HIS A 231 -12.05 -17.36 19.01
N SER A 232 -12.62 -16.53 19.89
CA SER A 232 -14.07 -16.35 20.02
C SER A 232 -14.78 -15.84 18.77
N ASP A 233 -14.09 -15.09 17.89
CA ASP A 233 -14.67 -14.62 16.63
C ASP A 233 -14.84 -15.78 15.63
N ILE A 234 -13.95 -16.78 15.68
CA ILE A 234 -14.06 -17.99 14.85
C ILE A 234 -15.21 -18.87 15.35
N ALA A 235 -15.38 -19.00 16.67
CA ALA A 235 -16.55 -19.67 17.24
C ALA A 235 -17.86 -18.97 16.80
N ALA A 236 -17.92 -17.64 16.88
CA ALA A 236 -19.07 -16.88 16.38
C ALA A 236 -19.29 -17.08 14.86
N ALA A 237 -18.22 -17.17 14.08
CA ALA A 237 -18.31 -17.46 12.65
C ALA A 237 -18.90 -18.85 12.37
N LEU A 238 -18.49 -19.90 13.11
CA LEU A 238 -19.10 -21.23 13.00
C LEU A 238 -20.62 -21.18 13.22
N HIS A 239 -21.07 -20.45 14.24
CA HIS A 239 -22.48 -20.20 14.47
C HIS A 239 -23.15 -19.49 13.28
N ASN A 240 -22.56 -18.41 12.76
CA ASN A 240 -23.14 -17.67 11.63
C ASN A 240 -23.26 -18.54 10.36
N MET A 241 -22.31 -19.46 10.17
CA MET A 241 -22.32 -20.44 9.07
C MET A 241 -23.18 -21.69 9.36
N ARG A 242 -24.01 -21.65 10.42
CA ARG A 242 -24.99 -22.69 10.81
C ARG A 242 -24.41 -24.01 11.32
N ILE A 243 -23.24 -23.97 11.95
CA ILE A 243 -22.69 -25.09 12.72
C ILE A 243 -23.09 -24.90 14.19
N PHE A 244 -24.04 -25.72 14.67
CA PHE A 244 -24.70 -25.57 15.98
C PHE A 244 -24.78 -26.86 16.80
N ASP A 245 -24.35 -27.97 16.21
CA ASP A 245 -24.48 -29.33 16.72
C ASP A 245 -23.17 -29.80 17.36
N ASP A 246 -23.06 -31.10 17.63
CA ASP A 246 -21.87 -31.70 18.26
C ASP A 246 -20.55 -31.36 17.55
N LEU A 247 -20.61 -31.04 16.25
CA LEU A 247 -19.45 -30.56 15.50
C LEU A 247 -18.98 -29.21 16.03
N TYR A 248 -19.88 -28.29 16.37
CA TYR A 248 -19.54 -27.01 16.99
C TYR A 248 -18.74 -27.22 18.28
N ASP A 249 -19.29 -28.01 19.21
CA ASP A 249 -18.66 -28.26 20.51
C ASP A 249 -17.29 -28.92 20.35
N THR A 250 -17.20 -29.92 19.46
CA THR A 250 -15.93 -30.58 19.12
C THR A 250 -14.87 -29.60 18.62
N LEU A 251 -15.24 -28.69 17.72
CA LEU A 251 -14.31 -27.72 17.16
C LEU A 251 -13.91 -26.66 18.20
N VAL A 252 -14.87 -26.18 19.00
CA VAL A 252 -14.62 -25.19 20.04
C VAL A 252 -13.67 -25.72 21.10
N GLU A 253 -13.89 -26.94 21.57
CA GLU A 253 -13.01 -27.59 22.55
C GLU A 253 -11.63 -27.86 21.94
N ARG A 254 -11.57 -28.54 20.79
CA ARG A 254 -10.31 -28.99 20.18
C ARG A 254 -9.38 -27.85 19.80
N TYR A 255 -9.91 -26.74 19.31
CA TYR A 255 -9.12 -25.58 18.86
C TYR A 255 -9.12 -24.42 19.86
N GLY A 256 -9.68 -24.61 21.06
CA GLY A 256 -9.74 -23.58 22.10
C GLY A 256 -10.47 -22.31 21.65
N LEU A 257 -11.55 -22.44 20.86
CA LEU A 257 -12.21 -21.29 20.23
C LEU A 257 -13.02 -20.44 21.21
N ALA A 258 -13.22 -20.90 22.45
CA ALA A 258 -13.83 -20.11 23.52
C ALA A 258 -12.89 -19.03 24.10
N SER A 259 -11.60 -19.08 23.77
CA SER A 259 -10.60 -18.15 24.31
C SER A 259 -10.80 -16.71 23.79
N PRO A 260 -10.55 -15.68 24.61
CA PRO A 260 -10.51 -14.29 24.16
C PRO A 260 -9.18 -13.89 23.49
N GLU A 261 -8.22 -14.82 23.40
CA GLU A 261 -6.91 -14.59 22.80
C GLU A 261 -7.00 -14.31 21.29
N VAL A 262 -5.99 -13.58 20.79
CA VAL A 262 -5.87 -13.27 19.36
C VAL A 262 -5.55 -14.55 18.60
N TRP A 263 -6.35 -14.83 17.57
CA TRP A 263 -6.06 -15.91 16.64
C TRP A 263 -4.89 -15.52 15.75
N ILE A 264 -3.88 -16.38 15.70
CA ILE A 264 -2.73 -16.22 14.81
C ILE A 264 -2.95 -17.14 13.60
N PRO A 265 -3.18 -16.58 12.40
CA PRO A 265 -3.29 -17.36 11.18
C PRO A 265 -2.05 -18.24 10.98
N PRO A 266 -2.19 -19.47 10.48
CA PRO A 266 -1.10 -20.45 10.42
C PRO A 266 0.11 -20.04 9.55
N PHE A 267 -0.03 -19.01 8.72
CA PHE A 267 1.03 -18.47 7.85
C PHE A 267 1.34 -17.00 8.13
N ALA A 268 0.69 -16.38 9.12
CA ALA A 268 1.09 -15.04 9.55
C ALA A 268 2.38 -15.16 10.37
N GLU A 269 3.41 -14.40 10.00
CA GLU A 269 4.61 -14.27 10.83
C GLU A 269 4.20 -13.79 12.23
N ARG A 270 4.69 -14.46 13.28
CA ARG A 270 4.64 -13.91 14.64
C ARG A 270 5.53 -12.68 14.64
N THR A 271 4.91 -11.51 14.49
CA THR A 271 5.57 -10.27 14.83
C THR A 271 5.56 -10.18 16.36
N ASP A 272 6.66 -10.63 16.97
CA ASP A 272 6.96 -10.42 18.38
C ASP A 272 7.06 -8.92 18.73
#